data_AF-A0A955XYY5-F1
#
_entry.id   AF-A0A955XYY5-F1
#
_cell.length_a   1.000
_cell.length_b   1.000
_cell.length_c   1.000
_cell.angle_alpha   90.00
_cell.angle_beta   90.00
_cell.angle_gamma   90.00
#
_symmetry.space_group_name_H-M   'P 1'
#
loop_
_entity.id
_entity.type
_entity.pdbx_description
1 polymer ?
#
loop_
_entity_poly.entity_id
_entity_poly.type
_entity_poly.pdbx_seq_one_letter_code
_entity_poly.pdbx_strand_id
1 'polypeptide(L)'
;MTEVAGRAWQVVVDCVTCNTEGAATEVHAEGAEHPLTSTCAVCGRETASGELVSGGADMRDPEVARQALAAWAEREGLSSEGLADAVIGLPLEEVVHRYAHGHPVPTNLDVIAFLFPGMAAGAAPKGVNVAVGEVESAREVERTPDDPRAPARVLVSVMLADGTLTGAERGYIDRFLAAHGMEPLTPQELRPWRPHELGPLRDRELAEATLQAAVELMHLDAVRDGSELRIVRTYARVWGVDEAKITAWDRHYDRHYAPPMSSVWRALSRWVR
;
A
#
# COMPACT_ATOMS: atom_id res chain seq x y z
N MET A 1 31.18 -7.46 -14.95
CA MET A 1 29.88 -7.79 -14.35
C MET A 1 30.13 -8.91 -13.37
N THR A 2 30.27 -8.58 -12.09
CA THR A 2 30.50 -9.56 -11.03
C THR A 2 29.15 -10.21 -10.74
N GLU A 3 29.01 -11.52 -10.93
CA GLU A 3 27.82 -12.26 -10.51
C GLU A 3 27.71 -12.14 -8.99
N VAL A 4 26.73 -11.38 -8.50
CA VAL A 4 26.37 -11.37 -7.09
C VAL A 4 25.55 -12.63 -6.85
N ALA A 5 26.20 -13.69 -6.38
CA ALA A 5 25.55 -14.91 -5.95
C ALA A 5 24.88 -14.67 -4.58
N GLY A 6 23.72 -14.01 -4.58
CA GLY A 6 22.92 -13.74 -3.40
C GLY A 6 21.44 -13.62 -3.76
N ARG A 7 20.55 -13.82 -2.79
CA ARG A 7 19.11 -13.58 -3.01
C ARG A 7 18.89 -12.09 -3.25
N ALA A 8 18.11 -11.77 -4.27
CA ALA A 8 17.66 -10.41 -4.53
C ALA A 8 16.15 -10.31 -4.32
N TRP A 9 15.68 -9.17 -3.83
CA TRP A 9 14.26 -8.88 -3.65
C TRP A 9 13.95 -7.43 -4.03
N GLN A 10 12.67 -7.16 -4.24
CA GLN A 10 12.19 -5.83 -4.61
C GLN A 10 11.31 -5.27 -3.49
N VAL A 11 11.44 -3.97 -3.23
CA VAL A 11 10.60 -3.24 -2.29
C VAL A 11 10.10 -1.99 -2.99
N VAL A 12 8.84 -1.64 -2.75
CA VAL A 12 8.29 -0.36 -3.17
C VAL A 12 8.34 0.64 -2.02
N VAL A 13 8.88 1.82 -2.32
CA VAL A 13 9.11 2.91 -1.38
C VAL A 13 8.63 4.23 -1.96
N ASP A 14 8.50 5.23 -1.09
CA ASP A 14 8.14 6.58 -1.49
C ASP A 14 9.30 7.23 -2.26
N CYS A 15 8.98 7.94 -3.33
CA CYS A 15 10.02 8.63 -4.08
C CYS A 15 10.42 9.92 -3.37
N VAL A 16 11.69 10.00 -2.95
CA VAL A 16 12.26 11.19 -2.26
C VAL A 16 12.31 12.46 -3.11
N THR A 17 12.18 12.36 -4.44
CA THR A 17 12.20 13.54 -5.34
C THR A 17 10.81 14.08 -5.60
N CYS A 18 9.85 13.22 -5.95
CA CYS A 18 8.49 13.67 -6.28
C CYS A 18 7.48 13.53 -5.13
N ASN A 19 7.87 12.96 -3.99
CA ASN A 19 7.01 12.68 -2.83
C ASN A 19 5.75 11.86 -3.16
N THR A 20 5.81 11.04 -4.23
CA THR A 20 4.72 10.10 -4.53
C THR A 20 4.91 8.84 -3.73
N GLU A 21 3.88 8.46 -2.98
CA GLU A 21 3.84 7.25 -2.17
C GLU A 21 3.99 6.00 -3.05
N GLY A 22 4.91 5.10 -2.68
CA GLY A 22 5.10 3.84 -3.38
C GLY A 22 5.44 3.94 -4.88
N ALA A 23 6.02 5.07 -5.31
CA ALA A 23 6.36 5.30 -6.72
C ALA A 23 7.74 4.79 -7.12
N ALA A 24 8.60 4.45 -6.17
CA ALA A 24 9.95 3.98 -6.43
C ALA A 24 10.09 2.50 -6.09
N THR A 25 10.71 1.74 -6.99
CA THR A 25 11.06 0.34 -6.77
C THR A 25 12.55 0.26 -6.49
N GLU A 26 12.88 -0.30 -5.33
CA GLU A 26 14.24 -0.61 -4.93
C GLU A 26 14.53 -2.10 -5.12
N VAL A 27 15.68 -2.41 -5.70
CA VAL A 27 16.21 -3.78 -5.78
C VAL A 27 17.30 -3.94 -4.73
N HIS A 28 17.11 -4.88 -3.81
CA HIS A 28 18.06 -5.20 -2.75
C HIS A 28 18.70 -6.56 -3.00
N ALA A 29 19.91 -6.75 -2.48
CA ALA A 29 20.57 -8.04 -2.47
C ALA A 29 21.09 -8.36 -1.07
N GLU A 30 21.17 -9.65 -0.77
CA GLU A 30 21.64 -10.13 0.52
C GLU A 30 23.05 -9.61 0.83
N GLY A 31 23.20 -8.96 2.00
CA GLY A 31 24.46 -8.37 2.45
C GLY A 31 24.81 -7.00 1.87
N ALA A 32 23.96 -6.41 1.02
CA ALA A 32 24.17 -5.04 0.54
C ALA A 32 23.74 -4.01 1.59
N GLU A 33 24.55 -2.97 1.80
CA GLU A 33 24.21 -1.85 2.70
C GLU A 33 23.20 -0.86 2.07
N HIS A 34 23.12 -0.84 0.74
CA HIS A 34 22.26 0.04 -0.04
C HIS A 34 21.53 -0.75 -1.13
N PRO A 35 20.38 -0.25 -1.63
CA PRO A 35 19.74 -0.81 -2.81
C PRO A 35 20.74 -0.87 -3.97
N LEU A 36 20.75 -2.00 -4.69
CA LEU A 36 21.50 -2.16 -5.93
C LEU A 36 20.99 -1.16 -6.98
N THR A 37 19.68 -0.99 -7.08
CA THR A 37 19.05 0.05 -7.89
C THR A 37 17.82 0.61 -7.19
N SER A 38 17.46 1.85 -7.52
CA SER A 38 16.18 2.46 -7.19
C SER A 38 15.68 3.22 -8.40
N THR A 39 14.44 2.99 -8.83
CA THR A 39 13.86 3.69 -9.99
C THR A 39 12.45 4.15 -9.68
N CYS A 40 12.18 5.44 -9.87
CA CYS A 40 10.84 6.01 -9.74
C CYS A 40 10.07 5.96 -11.05
N ALA A 41 8.92 5.30 -11.05
CA ALA A 41 8.04 5.24 -12.22
C ALA A 41 7.51 6.63 -12.61
N VAL A 42 7.26 7.53 -11.65
CA VAL A 42 6.64 8.83 -11.94
C VAL A 42 7.65 9.82 -12.50
N CYS A 43 8.64 10.20 -11.70
CA CYS A 43 9.58 11.26 -12.09
C CYS A 43 10.83 10.74 -12.81
N GLY A 44 11.03 9.42 -12.94
CA GLY A 44 12.23 8.87 -13.60
C GLY A 44 13.53 9.10 -12.82
N ARG A 45 13.45 9.38 -11.52
CA ARG A 45 14.63 9.35 -10.64
C ARG A 45 15.23 7.95 -10.65
N GLU A 46 16.56 7.86 -10.76
CA GLU A 46 17.28 6.60 -10.76
C GLU A 46 18.56 6.70 -9.91
N THR A 47 18.80 5.68 -9.09
CA THR A 47 20.08 5.48 -8.39
C THR A 47 20.60 4.06 -8.62
N ALA A 48 21.92 3.89 -8.68
CA ALA A 48 22.58 2.60 -8.77
C ALA A 48 23.68 2.50 -7.72
N SER A 49 23.65 1.47 -6.88
CA SER A 49 24.60 1.26 -5.78
C SER A 49 24.78 2.50 -4.88
N GLY A 50 23.67 3.20 -4.60
CA GLY A 50 23.67 4.45 -3.82
C GLY A 50 24.08 5.71 -4.57
N GLU A 51 24.61 5.60 -5.80
CA GLU A 51 24.97 6.77 -6.62
C GLU A 51 23.79 7.26 -7.46
N LEU A 52 23.68 8.58 -7.61
CA LEU A 52 22.63 9.20 -8.41
C LEU A 52 22.93 9.08 -9.91
N VAL A 53 22.09 8.33 -10.62
CA VAL A 53 22.17 8.17 -12.09
C VAL A 53 21.31 9.22 -12.79
N SER A 54 20.07 9.41 -12.32
CA SER A 54 19.12 10.40 -12.84
C SER A 54 18.44 11.14 -11.70
N GLY A 55 18.48 12.47 -11.73
CA GLY A 55 17.81 13.35 -10.75
C GLY A 55 16.29 13.19 -10.73
N GLY A 56 15.71 12.72 -11.83
CA GLY A 56 14.28 12.75 -12.10
C GLY A 56 13.81 14.12 -12.61
N ALA A 57 12.58 14.16 -13.10
CA ALA A 57 11.90 15.36 -13.55
C ALA A 57 11.58 16.29 -12.36
N ASP A 58 11.65 17.61 -12.58
CA ASP A 58 11.23 18.60 -11.59
C ASP A 58 9.70 18.70 -11.57
N MET A 59 9.09 17.86 -10.73
CA MET A 59 7.63 17.79 -10.60
C MET A 59 7.02 19.08 -10.03
N ARG A 60 7.82 20.05 -9.57
CA ARG A 60 7.28 21.35 -9.12
C ARG A 60 6.80 22.21 -10.28
N ASP A 61 7.29 21.96 -11.50
CA ASP A 61 6.73 22.55 -12.71
C ASP A 61 5.44 21.80 -13.09
N PRO A 62 4.27 22.45 -13.08
CA PRO A 62 3.00 21.79 -13.41
C PRO A 62 2.98 21.15 -14.80
N GLU A 63 3.68 21.71 -15.78
CA GLU A 63 3.71 21.16 -17.13
C GLU A 63 4.55 19.88 -17.19
N VAL A 64 5.71 19.90 -16.54
CA VAL A 64 6.57 18.72 -16.38
C VAL A 64 5.83 17.63 -15.61
N ALA A 65 5.09 17.98 -14.57
CA ALA A 65 4.28 17.03 -13.80
C ALA A 65 3.20 16.36 -14.65
N ARG A 66 2.47 17.12 -15.49
CA ARG A 66 1.48 16.55 -16.42
C ARG A 66 2.13 15.61 -17.43
N GLN A 67 3.27 15.99 -18.00
CA GLN A 67 4.00 15.14 -18.95
C GLN A 67 4.49 13.84 -18.30
N ALA A 68 5.01 13.91 -17.08
CA ALA A 68 5.45 12.73 -16.34
C ALA A 68 4.28 11.80 -16.00
N LEU A 69 3.14 12.34 -15.56
CA LEU A 69 1.92 11.57 -15.31
C LEU A 69 1.35 10.95 -16.60
N ALA A 70 1.39 11.68 -17.73
CA ALA A 70 0.99 11.16 -19.02
C ALA A 70 1.88 10.00 -19.48
N ALA A 71 3.20 10.14 -19.34
CA ALA A 71 4.13 9.06 -19.66
C ALA A 71 3.96 7.84 -18.75
N TRP A 72 3.60 8.04 -17.47
CA TRP A 72 3.23 6.94 -16.59
C TRP A 72 1.94 6.27 -17.02
N ALA A 73 0.89 7.06 -17.25
CA ALA A 73 -0.41 6.57 -17.69
C ALA A 73 -0.29 5.75 -18.98
N GLU A 74 0.50 6.21 -19.95
CA GLU A 74 0.77 5.49 -21.20
C GLU A 74 1.35 4.09 -20.95
N ARG A 75 2.30 3.94 -20.03
CA ARG A 75 2.88 2.63 -19.68
C ARG A 75 1.89 1.70 -19.01
N GLU A 76 0.94 2.26 -18.24
CA GLU A 76 -0.15 1.50 -17.62
C GLU A 76 -1.34 1.26 -18.56
N GLY A 77 -1.31 1.82 -19.78
CA GLY A 77 -2.42 1.74 -20.73
C GLY A 77 -3.66 2.56 -20.32
N LEU A 78 -3.45 3.67 -19.60
CA LEU A 78 -4.47 4.57 -19.07
C LEU A 78 -4.33 5.99 -19.65
N SER A 79 -5.37 6.82 -19.50
CA SER A 79 -5.23 8.28 -19.62
C SER A 79 -4.65 8.87 -18.33
N SER A 80 -4.16 10.11 -18.36
CA SER A 80 -3.64 10.79 -17.16
C SER A 80 -4.71 10.90 -16.07
N GLU A 81 -5.96 11.20 -16.46
CA GLU A 81 -7.10 11.26 -15.55
C GLU A 81 -7.45 9.87 -15.00
N GLY A 82 -7.43 8.83 -15.84
CA GLY A 82 -7.68 7.46 -15.40
C GLY A 82 -6.63 6.95 -14.44
N LEU A 83 -5.36 7.27 -14.66
CA LEU A 83 -4.27 6.96 -13.73
C LEU A 83 -4.43 7.73 -12.41
N ALA A 84 -4.73 9.04 -12.47
CA ALA A 84 -4.93 9.83 -11.26
C ALA A 84 -6.11 9.31 -10.41
N ASP A 85 -7.22 8.92 -11.05
CA ASP A 85 -8.36 8.35 -10.35
C ASP A 85 -8.06 6.95 -9.78
N ALA A 86 -7.60 6.02 -10.64
CA ALA A 86 -7.42 4.63 -10.25
C ALA A 86 -6.24 4.41 -9.29
N VAL A 87 -5.09 5.04 -9.58
CA VAL A 87 -3.82 4.80 -8.87
C VAL A 87 -3.59 5.80 -7.76
N ILE A 88 -4.05 7.04 -7.89
CA ILE A 88 -3.79 8.10 -6.90
C ILE A 88 -5.02 8.37 -6.03
N GLY A 89 -6.23 8.19 -6.57
CA GLY A 89 -7.48 8.49 -5.87
C GLY A 89 -7.75 9.98 -5.73
N LEU A 90 -7.14 10.81 -6.59
CA LEU A 90 -7.27 12.26 -6.60
C LEU A 90 -7.51 12.76 -8.03
N PRO A 91 -8.26 13.86 -8.22
CA PRO A 91 -8.35 14.51 -9.52
C PRO A 91 -6.96 14.92 -10.04
N LEU A 92 -6.70 14.77 -11.34
CA LEU A 92 -5.40 15.05 -11.96
C LEU A 92 -4.82 16.43 -11.56
N GLU A 93 -5.66 17.48 -11.57
CA GLU A 93 -5.21 18.83 -11.22
C GLU A 93 -4.87 18.99 -9.74
N GLU A 94 -5.50 18.23 -8.83
CA GLU A 94 -5.12 18.20 -7.41
C GLU A 94 -3.77 17.49 -7.23
N VAL A 95 -3.49 16.44 -8.01
CA VAL A 95 -2.19 15.76 -8.02
C VAL A 95 -1.09 16.73 -8.46
N VAL A 96 -1.30 17.43 -9.57
CA VAL A 96 -0.37 18.43 -10.11
C VAL A 96 -0.18 19.57 -9.11
N HIS A 97 -1.26 20.04 -8.47
CA HIS A 97 -1.19 21.06 -7.43
C HIS A 97 -0.31 20.62 -6.25
N ARG A 98 -0.45 19.38 -5.78
CA ARG A 98 0.39 18.85 -4.69
C ARG A 98 1.87 18.80 -5.07
N TYR A 99 2.21 18.35 -6.27
CA TYR A 99 3.59 18.35 -6.73
C TYR A 99 4.21 19.76 -6.79
N ALA A 100 3.46 20.73 -7.32
CA ALA A 100 3.90 22.14 -7.38
C ALA A 100 4.28 22.71 -6.01
N HIS A 101 3.64 22.23 -4.95
CA HIS A 101 3.87 22.66 -3.57
C HIS A 101 4.77 21.70 -2.77
N GLY A 102 5.31 20.66 -3.41
CA GLY A 102 6.12 19.63 -2.76
C GLY A 102 5.36 18.81 -1.72
N HIS A 103 4.03 18.79 -1.78
CA HIS A 103 3.20 18.00 -0.89
C HIS A 103 3.26 16.51 -1.26
N PRO A 104 3.14 15.59 -0.28
CA PRO A 104 3.00 14.18 -0.56
C PRO A 104 1.79 13.90 -1.46
N VAL A 105 2.03 13.05 -2.47
CA VAL A 105 0.98 12.52 -3.34
C VAL A 105 0.72 11.08 -2.91
N PRO A 106 -0.39 10.82 -2.20
CA PRO A 106 -0.73 9.48 -1.76
C PRO A 106 -1.06 8.63 -2.99
N THR A 107 -0.85 7.33 -2.92
CA THR A 107 -1.32 6.42 -3.96
C THR A 107 -2.29 5.42 -3.36
N ASN A 108 -3.29 5.01 -4.14
CA ASN A 108 -4.07 3.80 -3.93
C ASN A 108 -3.25 2.55 -4.30
N LEU A 109 -1.92 2.66 -4.40
CA LEU A 109 -1.05 1.57 -4.81
C LEU A 109 -1.42 0.35 -3.99
N ASP A 110 -1.96 -0.63 -4.70
CA ASP A 110 -2.41 -1.86 -4.10
C ASP A 110 -1.15 -2.66 -3.79
N VAL A 111 -0.58 -2.40 -2.62
CA VAL A 111 0.59 -3.11 -2.08
C VAL A 111 0.36 -4.63 -2.18
N ILE A 112 -0.88 -5.09 -2.07
CA ILE A 112 -1.24 -6.50 -2.25
C ILE A 112 -1.06 -6.93 -3.71
N ALA A 113 -1.55 -6.15 -4.68
CA ALA A 113 -1.31 -6.45 -6.10
C ALA A 113 0.20 -6.44 -6.47
N PHE A 114 0.97 -5.54 -5.86
CA PHE A 114 2.42 -5.44 -6.08
C PHE A 114 3.19 -6.61 -5.45
N LEU A 115 2.89 -6.97 -4.20
CA LEU A 115 3.56 -8.05 -3.47
C LEU A 115 3.18 -9.44 -4.02
N PHE A 116 1.98 -9.59 -4.59
CA PHE A 116 1.45 -10.88 -5.05
C PHE A 116 1.03 -10.88 -6.54
N PRO A 117 1.96 -10.63 -7.50
CA PRO A 117 1.64 -10.50 -8.92
C PRO A 117 1.13 -11.80 -9.60
N GLY A 118 1.08 -12.93 -8.87
CA GLY A 118 0.64 -14.24 -9.36
C GLY A 118 -0.66 -14.79 -8.73
N MET A 119 -1.22 -14.15 -7.70
CA MET A 119 -2.44 -14.62 -7.01
C MET A 119 -3.75 -14.14 -7.66
N ALA A 120 -3.65 -13.36 -8.75
CA ALA A 120 -4.79 -12.80 -9.46
C ALA A 120 -5.51 -13.83 -10.33
N ALA A 121 -6.44 -14.59 -9.75
CA ALA A 121 -7.57 -15.17 -10.50
C ALA A 121 -8.63 -14.08 -10.74
N GLY A 122 -8.27 -13.05 -11.51
CA GLY A 122 -9.14 -11.89 -11.74
C GLY A 122 -8.36 -10.69 -12.28
N ALA A 123 -8.20 -10.66 -13.60
CA ALA A 123 -7.87 -9.50 -14.44
C ALA A 123 -6.94 -8.42 -13.82
N ALA A 124 -5.64 -8.70 -13.80
CA ALA A 124 -4.69 -7.69 -14.27
C ALA A 124 -4.45 -8.00 -15.75
N PRO A 125 -4.69 -7.08 -16.71
CA PRO A 125 -4.43 -7.38 -18.10
C PRO A 125 -2.91 -7.48 -18.29
N LYS A 126 -2.42 -8.72 -18.43
CA LYS A 126 -1.22 -8.96 -19.22
C LYS A 126 -1.54 -8.51 -20.64
N GLY A 127 -0.79 -7.54 -21.14
CA GLY A 127 -0.85 -6.94 -22.48
C GLY A 127 -1.83 -7.59 -23.47
N VAL A 128 -2.99 -6.95 -23.65
CA VAL A 128 -3.87 -7.19 -24.79
C VAL A 128 -4.35 -5.83 -25.29
N ASN A 129 -4.05 -5.54 -26.56
CA ASN A 129 -4.65 -4.44 -27.30
C ASN A 129 -6.17 -4.63 -27.32
N VAL A 130 -6.90 -3.83 -26.55
CA VAL A 130 -8.35 -3.74 -26.66
C VAL A 130 -8.67 -2.45 -27.41
N ALA A 131 -9.34 -2.60 -28.56
CA ALA A 131 -9.85 -1.49 -29.33
C ALA A 131 -10.72 -0.59 -28.44
N VAL A 132 -10.42 0.71 -28.47
CA VAL A 132 -11.10 1.76 -27.70
C VAL A 132 -12.55 1.85 -28.16
N GLY A 133 -13.45 1.22 -27.41
CA GLY A 133 -14.88 1.50 -27.45
C GLY A 133 -15.17 2.74 -26.60
N GLU A 134 -16.09 3.55 -27.11
CA GLU A 134 -16.63 4.79 -26.51
C GLU A 134 -16.86 4.64 -25.00
N VAL A 135 -16.19 5.48 -24.21
CA VAL A 135 -16.24 5.45 -22.74
C VAL A 135 -17.55 6.07 -22.29
N GLU A 136 -18.56 5.25 -22.00
CA GLU A 136 -19.73 5.66 -21.24
C GLU A 136 -19.27 6.24 -19.89
N SER A 137 -19.74 7.46 -19.60
CA SER A 137 -19.42 8.23 -18.41
C SER A 137 -19.65 7.46 -17.11
N ALA A 138 -18.77 7.68 -16.14
CA ALA A 138 -18.95 7.49 -14.69
C ALA A 138 -20.15 6.59 -14.33
N ARG A 139 -19.98 5.28 -14.51
CA ARG A 139 -20.88 4.30 -13.90
C ARG A 139 -20.87 4.57 -12.42
N GLU A 140 -22.02 4.98 -11.90
CA GLU A 140 -22.39 4.83 -10.50
C GLU A 140 -22.00 3.40 -10.11
N VAL A 141 -20.93 3.25 -9.31
CA VAL A 141 -20.46 1.94 -8.86
C VAL A 141 -21.68 1.28 -8.23
N GLU A 142 -22.24 0.28 -8.92
CA GLU A 142 -23.38 -0.49 -8.43
C GLU A 142 -23.01 -0.94 -7.02
N ARG A 143 -23.71 -0.34 -6.04
CA ARG A 143 -23.35 -0.46 -4.63
C ARG A 143 -23.51 -1.91 -4.23
N THR A 144 -22.41 -2.64 -4.16
CA THR A 144 -22.39 -4.01 -3.65
C THR A 144 -22.97 -3.98 -2.23
N PRO A 145 -23.88 -4.91 -1.88
CA PRO A 145 -24.34 -5.06 -0.50
C PRO A 145 -23.14 -5.18 0.45
N ASP A 146 -23.28 -4.67 1.68
CA ASP A 146 -22.24 -4.84 2.71
C ASP A 146 -21.91 -6.32 2.81
N ASP A 147 -20.66 -6.68 2.52
CA ASP A 147 -20.19 -8.04 2.69
C ASP A 147 -19.96 -8.27 4.19
N PRO A 148 -20.76 -9.12 4.85
CA PRO A 148 -20.60 -9.39 6.29
C PRO A 148 -19.24 -10.03 6.61
N ARG A 149 -18.50 -10.52 5.59
CA ARG A 149 -17.17 -11.11 5.71
C ARG A 149 -16.05 -10.10 5.49
N ALA A 150 -16.33 -8.87 5.09
CA ALA A 150 -15.31 -7.86 4.83
C ALA A 150 -14.34 -7.65 6.02
N PRO A 151 -14.80 -7.59 7.30
CA PRO A 151 -13.89 -7.48 8.43
C PRO A 151 -12.83 -8.60 8.49
N ALA A 152 -13.28 -9.85 8.35
CA ALA A 152 -12.42 -11.02 8.36
C ALA A 152 -11.36 -10.98 7.25
N ARG A 153 -11.80 -10.59 6.05
CA ARG A 153 -10.96 -10.54 4.85
C ARG A 153 -9.91 -9.45 4.89
N VAL A 154 -10.20 -8.32 5.55
CA VAL A 154 -9.20 -7.28 5.83
C VAL A 154 -8.11 -7.79 6.77
N LEU A 155 -8.48 -8.45 7.87
CA LEU A 155 -7.50 -9.00 8.81
C LEU A 155 -6.57 -10.00 8.10
N VAL A 156 -7.13 -10.91 7.30
CA VAL A 156 -6.33 -11.85 6.48
C VAL A 156 -5.38 -11.12 5.53
N SER A 157 -5.83 -10.04 4.89
CA SER A 157 -5.02 -9.29 3.94
C SER A 157 -3.82 -8.63 4.60
N VAL A 158 -3.99 -8.17 5.84
CA VAL A 158 -2.92 -7.55 6.63
C VAL A 158 -1.89 -8.59 7.07
N MET A 159 -2.33 -9.77 7.48
CA MET A 159 -1.43 -10.85 7.94
C MET A 159 -0.65 -11.47 6.79
N LEU A 160 -1.32 -11.71 5.67
CA LEU A 160 -0.66 -12.27 4.49
C LEU A 160 0.28 -11.28 3.80
N ALA A 161 0.47 -10.07 4.31
CA ALA A 161 1.39 -9.08 3.73
C ALA A 161 2.84 -9.60 3.69
N ASP A 162 3.26 -10.39 4.69
CA ASP A 162 4.59 -11.02 4.74
C ASP A 162 4.65 -12.36 3.96
N GLY A 163 3.50 -12.83 3.45
CA GLY A 163 3.34 -14.05 2.67
C GLY A 163 3.09 -15.32 3.49
N THR A 164 2.97 -15.25 4.82
CA THR A 164 2.71 -16.39 5.69
C THR A 164 1.59 -16.15 6.69
N LEU A 165 0.96 -17.22 7.17
CA LEU A 165 -0.04 -17.17 8.22
C LEU A 165 0.34 -18.17 9.30
N THR A 166 0.73 -17.68 10.46
CA THR A 166 1.10 -18.51 11.61
C THR A 166 -0.13 -19.01 12.38
N GLY A 167 0.06 -20.02 13.24
CA GLY A 167 -1.04 -20.56 14.05
C GLY A 167 -1.57 -19.57 15.10
N ALA A 168 -0.71 -18.70 15.63
CA ALA A 168 -1.08 -17.70 16.65
C ALA A 168 -1.99 -16.62 16.07
N GLU A 169 -1.57 -16.11 14.92
CA GLU A 169 -2.28 -15.25 13.99
C GLU A 169 -3.66 -15.80 13.60
N ARG A 170 -3.72 -17.05 13.13
CA ARG A 170 -5.00 -17.70 12.82
C ARG A 170 -5.92 -17.75 14.04
N GLY A 171 -5.37 -18.09 15.20
CA GLY A 171 -6.11 -18.09 16.46
C GLY A 171 -6.62 -16.70 16.88
N TYR A 172 -5.92 -15.61 16.52
CA TYR A 172 -6.41 -14.24 16.75
C TYR A 172 -7.64 -13.95 15.88
N ILE A 173 -7.58 -14.25 14.58
CA ILE A 173 -8.73 -14.05 13.68
C ILE A 173 -9.93 -14.85 14.19
N ASP A 174 -9.76 -16.13 14.50
CA ASP A 174 -10.87 -16.99 14.92
C ASP A 174 -11.54 -16.44 16.20
N ARG A 175 -10.78 -15.85 17.14
CA ARG A 175 -11.34 -15.17 18.33
C ARG A 175 -12.08 -13.88 17.97
N PHE A 176 -11.52 -13.07 17.08
CA PHE A 176 -12.17 -11.84 16.61
C PHE A 176 -13.51 -12.16 15.95
N LEU A 177 -13.56 -13.17 15.08
CA LEU A 177 -14.78 -13.62 14.41
C LEU A 177 -15.81 -14.13 15.39
N ALA A 178 -15.40 -15.00 16.32
CA ALA A 178 -16.30 -15.49 17.37
C ALA A 178 -16.89 -14.36 18.23
N ALA A 179 -16.09 -13.35 18.59
CA ALA A 179 -16.53 -12.20 19.38
C ALA A 179 -17.59 -11.35 18.67
N HIS A 180 -17.59 -11.35 17.33
CA HIS A 180 -18.57 -10.64 16.50
C HIS A 180 -19.64 -11.56 15.91
N GLY A 181 -19.76 -12.81 16.39
CA GLY A 181 -20.78 -13.76 15.94
C GLY A 181 -20.61 -14.23 14.49
N MET A 182 -19.37 -14.24 13.97
CA MET A 182 -19.04 -14.65 12.61
C MET A 182 -18.49 -16.08 12.58
N GLU A 183 -18.81 -16.81 11.51
CA GLU A 183 -18.26 -18.16 11.24
C GLU A 183 -16.74 -18.12 10.98
N PRO A 184 -15.99 -19.20 11.23
CA PRO A 184 -14.58 -19.29 10.85
C PRO A 184 -14.33 -19.06 9.35
N LEU A 185 -13.11 -18.66 8.99
CA LEU A 185 -12.72 -18.48 7.58
C LEU A 185 -12.62 -19.81 6.83
N THR A 186 -13.20 -19.85 5.64
CA THR A 186 -13.00 -20.94 4.68
C THR A 186 -11.63 -20.85 4.01
N PRO A 187 -11.07 -21.96 3.46
CA PRO A 187 -9.78 -21.91 2.76
C PRO A 187 -9.72 -20.90 1.61
N GLN A 188 -10.83 -20.66 0.91
CA GLN A 188 -10.93 -19.71 -0.19
C GLN A 188 -10.84 -18.25 0.28
N GLU A 189 -11.14 -17.99 1.55
CA GLU A 189 -11.06 -16.67 2.14
C GLU A 189 -9.67 -16.34 2.70
N LEU A 190 -8.80 -17.35 2.82
CA LEU A 190 -7.40 -17.22 3.23
C LEU A 190 -6.51 -16.78 2.06
N ARG A 191 -6.82 -15.62 1.51
CA ARG A 191 -6.03 -14.95 0.47
C ARG A 191 -6.01 -13.46 0.75
N PRO A 192 -5.07 -12.70 0.17
CA PRO A 192 -5.17 -11.26 0.17
C PRO A 192 -6.43 -10.79 -0.58
N TRP A 193 -7.12 -9.81 -0.02
CA TRP A 193 -8.30 -9.16 -0.58
C TRP A 193 -8.00 -7.70 -0.83
N ARG A 194 -8.54 -7.18 -1.93
CA ARG A 194 -8.39 -5.78 -2.31
C ARG A 194 -9.57 -4.95 -1.81
N PRO A 195 -9.36 -3.65 -1.48
CA PRO A 195 -10.45 -2.79 -1.03
C PRO A 195 -11.65 -2.72 -1.99
N HIS A 196 -11.42 -2.72 -3.31
CA HIS A 196 -12.51 -2.70 -4.29
C HIS A 196 -13.27 -4.03 -4.40
N GLU A 197 -12.68 -5.16 -3.99
CA GLU A 197 -13.38 -6.45 -3.93
C GLU A 197 -14.38 -6.49 -2.76
N LEU A 198 -14.08 -5.77 -1.68
CA LEU A 198 -14.91 -5.74 -0.47
C LEU A 198 -15.91 -4.59 -0.46
N GLY A 199 -15.62 -3.51 -1.18
CA GLY A 199 -16.42 -2.29 -1.15
C GLY A 199 -16.32 -1.55 0.19
N PRO A 200 -17.01 -0.40 0.33
CA PRO A 200 -17.07 0.33 1.58
C PRO A 200 -17.98 -0.34 2.61
N LEU A 201 -17.52 -0.46 3.85
CA LEU A 201 -18.38 -0.85 4.97
C LEU A 201 -19.30 0.31 5.38
N ARG A 202 -20.62 0.11 5.33
CA ARG A 202 -21.59 1.14 5.77
C ARG A 202 -21.63 1.33 7.29
N ASP A 203 -21.44 0.25 8.04
CA ASP A 203 -21.33 0.33 9.49
C ASP A 203 -19.97 0.93 9.85
N ARG A 204 -20.04 2.20 10.26
CA ARG A 204 -18.86 2.98 10.62
C ARG A 204 -18.15 2.45 11.86
N GLU A 205 -18.91 1.98 12.85
CA GLU A 205 -18.36 1.45 14.08
C GLU A 205 -17.61 0.15 13.80
N LEU A 206 -18.21 -0.73 12.99
CA LEU A 206 -17.57 -1.96 12.55
C LEU A 206 -16.33 -1.70 11.69
N ALA A 207 -16.36 -0.72 10.79
CA ALA A 207 -15.21 -0.34 9.97
C ALA A 207 -14.03 0.13 10.84
N GLU A 208 -14.30 1.00 11.82
CA GLU A 208 -13.27 1.47 12.76
C GLU A 208 -12.74 0.34 13.65
N ALA A 209 -13.62 -0.50 14.21
CA ALA A 209 -13.22 -1.65 15.02
C ALA A 209 -12.37 -2.66 14.23
N THR A 210 -12.72 -2.90 12.97
CA THR A 210 -11.96 -3.78 12.06
C THR A 210 -10.56 -3.22 11.81
N LEU A 211 -10.45 -1.94 11.47
CA LEU A 211 -9.14 -1.34 11.21
C LEU A 211 -8.31 -1.20 12.47
N GLN A 212 -8.92 -0.96 13.63
CA GLN A 212 -8.21 -1.00 14.90
C GLN A 212 -7.65 -2.39 15.19
N ALA A 213 -8.45 -3.45 14.97
CA ALA A 213 -7.99 -4.84 15.12
C ALA A 213 -6.86 -5.16 14.12
N ALA A 214 -6.95 -4.66 12.89
CA ALA A 214 -5.89 -4.80 11.90
C ALA A 214 -4.58 -4.10 12.32
N VAL A 215 -4.68 -2.93 12.96
CA VAL A 215 -3.53 -2.27 13.58
C VAL A 215 -3.02 -3.04 14.79
N GLU A 216 -3.87 -3.57 15.67
CA GLU A 216 -3.40 -4.40 16.78
C GLU A 216 -2.63 -5.62 16.29
N LEU A 217 -3.15 -6.27 15.25
CA LEU A 217 -2.63 -7.48 14.64
C LEU A 217 -1.20 -7.30 14.10
N MET A 218 -0.90 -6.20 13.40
CA MET A 218 0.47 -5.93 12.91
C MET A 218 1.50 -5.72 14.04
N HIS A 219 1.05 -5.55 15.28
CA HIS A 219 1.94 -5.40 16.45
C HIS A 219 2.12 -6.71 17.23
N LEU A 220 1.46 -7.80 16.82
CA LEU A 220 1.68 -9.13 17.42
C LEU A 220 3.00 -9.75 16.97
N ASP A 221 3.47 -9.42 15.76
CA ASP A 221 4.74 -9.91 15.23
C ASP A 221 5.89 -8.94 15.49
N ALA A 222 7.08 -9.50 15.72
CA ALA A 222 8.25 -8.75 16.20
C ALA A 222 8.96 -7.93 15.09
N VAL A 223 8.61 -8.16 13.82
CA VAL A 223 9.29 -7.55 12.66
C VAL A 223 8.24 -6.82 11.82
N ARG A 224 8.27 -5.48 11.87
CA ARG A 224 7.42 -4.63 11.03
C ARG A 224 8.22 -4.14 9.84
N ASP A 225 7.78 -4.46 8.62
CA ASP A 225 8.34 -3.91 7.38
C ASP A 225 7.53 -2.71 6.85
N GLY A 226 6.41 -2.40 7.50
CA GLY A 226 5.53 -1.26 7.18
C GLY A 226 4.60 -1.51 6.00
N SER A 227 4.59 -2.70 5.41
CA SER A 227 3.64 -3.10 4.37
C SER A 227 2.22 -3.26 4.95
N GLU A 228 2.09 -3.80 6.16
CA GLU A 228 0.79 -4.00 6.84
C GLU A 228 0.07 -2.67 7.07
N LEU A 229 0.82 -1.66 7.55
CA LEU A 229 0.27 -0.34 7.82
C LEU A 229 -0.22 0.36 6.55
N ARG A 230 0.46 0.12 5.43
CA ARG A 230 0.00 0.62 4.12
C ARG A 230 -1.33 -0.02 3.73
N ILE A 231 -1.47 -1.34 3.88
CA ILE A 231 -2.75 -2.05 3.64
C ILE A 231 -3.87 -1.45 4.49
N VAL A 232 -3.64 -1.26 5.80
CA VAL A 232 -4.64 -0.66 6.70
C VAL A 232 -5.03 0.75 6.25
N ARG A 233 -4.07 1.59 5.86
CA ARG A 233 -4.34 2.95 5.36
C ARG A 233 -5.15 2.95 4.06
N THR A 234 -4.89 2.01 3.15
CA THR A 234 -5.66 1.88 1.92
C THR A 234 -7.12 1.53 2.22
N TYR A 235 -7.37 0.58 3.12
CA TYR A 235 -8.73 0.29 3.57
C TYR A 235 -9.38 1.47 4.31
N ALA A 236 -8.63 2.17 5.17
CA ALA A 236 -9.11 3.36 5.85
C ALA A 236 -9.60 4.41 4.86
N ARG A 237 -8.85 4.67 3.78
CA ARG A 237 -9.24 5.62 2.74
C ARG A 237 -10.55 5.23 2.06
N VAL A 238 -10.67 3.97 1.63
CA VAL A 238 -11.87 3.46 0.93
C VAL A 238 -13.10 3.44 1.85
N TRP A 239 -12.91 3.15 3.14
CA TRP A 239 -13.99 3.13 4.13
C TRP A 239 -14.21 4.50 4.79
N GLY A 240 -13.47 5.52 4.37
CA GLY A 240 -13.51 6.88 4.90
C GLY A 240 -13.07 7.02 6.36
N VAL A 241 -12.29 6.07 6.91
CA VAL A 241 -11.74 6.10 8.28
C VAL A 241 -10.62 7.13 8.38
N ASP A 242 -10.69 8.00 9.38
CA ASP A 242 -9.74 9.09 9.58
C ASP A 242 -8.32 8.54 9.85
N GLU A 243 -7.35 8.97 9.04
CA GLU A 243 -5.95 8.58 9.16
C GLU A 243 -5.34 8.98 10.52
N ALA A 244 -5.84 10.04 11.16
CA ALA A 244 -5.41 10.43 12.48
C ALA A 244 -5.71 9.33 13.53
N LYS A 245 -6.80 8.57 13.36
CA LYS A 245 -7.14 7.42 14.21
C LYS A 245 -6.17 6.27 13.98
N ILE A 246 -5.89 5.93 12.71
CA ILE A 246 -4.91 4.89 12.37
C ILE A 246 -3.55 5.20 13.01
N THR A 247 -3.09 6.45 12.90
CA THR A 247 -1.84 6.94 13.49
C THR A 247 -1.86 6.92 15.02
N ALA A 248 -3.02 7.17 15.63
CA ALA A 248 -3.18 7.10 17.08
C ALA A 248 -3.13 5.65 17.59
N TRP A 249 -3.82 4.72 16.92
CA TRP A 249 -3.81 3.29 17.23
C TRP A 249 -2.42 2.69 17.04
N ASP A 250 -1.74 3.00 15.94
CA ASP A 250 -0.39 2.50 15.67
C ASP A 250 0.57 2.90 16.80
N ARG A 251 0.55 4.18 17.20
CA ARG A 251 1.35 4.67 18.34
C ARG A 251 0.92 4.08 19.68
N HIS A 252 -0.34 3.73 19.85
CA HIS A 252 -0.84 3.11 21.08
C HIS A 252 -0.29 1.69 21.22
N TYR A 253 -0.48 0.86 20.20
CA TYR A 253 -0.06 -0.53 20.19
C TYR A 253 1.46 -0.67 20.12
N ASP A 254 2.15 0.20 19.39
CA ASP A 254 3.62 0.28 19.41
C ASP A 254 4.16 0.48 20.84
N ARG A 255 3.50 1.28 21.67
CA ARG A 255 3.90 1.43 23.09
C ARG A 255 3.54 0.23 23.95
N HIS A 256 2.48 -0.50 23.60
CA HIS A 256 1.99 -1.63 24.39
C HIS A 256 2.79 -2.91 24.12
N TYR A 257 3.18 -3.12 22.85
CA TYR A 257 3.89 -4.31 22.39
C TYR A 257 5.39 -4.09 22.15
N ALA A 258 5.90 -2.86 22.21
CA ALA A 258 7.34 -2.62 22.13
C ALA A 258 8.07 -3.45 23.20
N PRO A 259 9.08 -4.27 22.79
CA PRO A 259 9.94 -4.92 23.75
C PRO A 259 10.55 -3.89 24.72
N PRO A 260 10.77 -4.26 26.00
CA PRO A 260 11.33 -3.33 26.99
C PRO A 260 12.61 -2.63 26.52
N MET A 261 13.48 -3.36 25.79
CA MET A 261 14.71 -2.82 25.22
C MET A 261 14.49 -1.81 24.09
N SER A 262 13.48 -2.02 23.24
CA SER A 262 13.11 -1.10 22.16
C SER A 262 12.57 0.20 22.72
N SER A 263 11.78 0.11 23.80
CA SER A 263 11.28 1.28 24.55
C SER A 263 12.43 2.08 25.17
N VAL A 264 13.40 1.40 25.78
CA VAL A 264 14.62 2.03 26.34
C VAL A 264 15.46 2.71 25.25
N TRP A 265 15.75 2.03 24.14
CA TRP A 265 16.49 2.63 23.02
C TRP A 265 15.77 3.83 22.39
N ARG A 266 14.45 3.77 22.28
CA ARG A 266 13.64 4.88 21.77
C ARG A 266 13.60 6.06 22.75
N ALA A 267 13.59 5.79 24.05
CA ALA A 267 13.73 6.83 25.07
C ALA A 267 15.12 7.48 24.99
N LEU A 268 16.18 6.70 24.82
CA LEU A 268 17.56 7.19 24.74
C LEU A 268 17.85 7.99 23.46
N SER A 269 17.37 7.55 22.30
CA SER A 269 17.58 8.24 21.01
C SER A 269 16.96 9.65 20.94
N ARG A 270 15.96 9.96 21.79
CA ARG A 270 15.41 11.32 21.91
C ARG A 270 16.37 12.33 22.54
N TRP A 271 17.39 11.85 23.26
CA TRP A 271 18.41 12.69 23.92
C TRP A 271 19.67 12.88 23.07
N VAL A 272 19.76 12.19 21.93
CA VAL A 272 20.93 12.20 21.02
C VAL A 272 20.69 13.10 19.79
N ARG A 273 19.62 13.90 19.79
CA ARG A 273 19.38 14.96 18.80
C ARG A 273 19.72 16.33 19.34
#